data_AF-A0A522UJW8-F1
#
_entry.id   AF-A0A522UJW8-F1
#
_cell.length_a   1.000
_cell.length_b   1.000
_cell.length_c   1.000
_cell.angle_alpha   90.00
_cell.angle_beta   90.00
_cell.angle_gamma   90.00
#
_symmetry.space_group_name_H-M   'P 1'
#
loop_
_entity.id
_entity.type
_entity.pdbx_description
1 polymer ?
#
loop_
_entity_poly.entity_id
_entity_poly.type
_entity_poly.pdbx_seq_one_letter_code
_entity_poly.pdbx_strand_id
1 'polypeptide(L)'
;MSEFFQGQMDYIFFFYGLAFVTLSIICFMLFRQKTGGLPWLWLGLFGLLHGVQEWVVIFSGHAYGNTVLDTVRLIFSLASFLCLCEFGREGLPQRMKGADRLLFLSLLALALAGGMGGMRGVDVASRYVLGMPGGILSSVVLFRAYRSNRGIPGSGWLAGGGIFLALYAVMTGIGVQVVSFPPASVLNSSVFFEFFGFPVHLVKGLLAVGISLSLWAYARHQPVSSDDLPEAGAGGRNIFMPLGIFIVISIAGWCLTQFAGNHARAIELRDGNIHISALANHLTDELNQADRAAMTIAEAVPVQKVLVTPDPESAGRAALVLNRYNDDPDPEAFVIYLLDKTGRTVLSNADTGGRGFDPRAAPILFLHFKDALTGDFSSHYAVEPDSMKRKYMVFYPVKDDQGMVRGVVVVKKDMSDIE
;
A
#
# COMPACT_ATOMS: atom_id res chain seq x y z
N MET A 1 6.55 -10.03 -14.96
CA MET A 1 5.13 -9.82 -15.34
C MET A 1 4.29 -9.33 -14.17
N SER A 2 4.37 -9.94 -12.99
CA SER A 2 3.67 -9.48 -11.77
C SER A 2 4.00 -8.02 -11.40
N GLU A 3 5.28 -7.65 -11.36
CA GLU A 3 5.73 -6.28 -11.06
C GLU A 3 5.17 -5.24 -12.04
N PHE A 4 5.07 -5.59 -13.32
CA PHE A 4 4.47 -4.72 -14.33
C PHE A 4 3.00 -4.43 -13.99
N PHE A 5 2.20 -5.45 -13.69
CA PHE A 5 0.79 -5.24 -13.36
C PHE A 5 0.59 -4.50 -12.05
N GLN A 6 1.43 -4.74 -11.04
CA GLN A 6 1.41 -3.98 -9.79
C GLN A 6 1.69 -2.49 -10.03
N GLY A 7 2.68 -2.18 -10.87
CA GLY A 7 2.98 -0.80 -11.26
C GLY A 7 1.95 -0.15 -12.18
N GLN A 8 0.93 -0.87 -12.65
CA GLN A 8 -0.10 -0.38 -13.57
C GLN A 8 -1.52 -0.43 -12.96
N MET A 9 -1.64 -0.61 -11.65
CA MET A 9 -2.96 -0.77 -11.00
C MET A 9 -3.90 0.42 -11.25
N ASP A 10 -3.39 1.66 -11.23
CA ASP A 10 -4.19 2.85 -11.51
C ASP A 10 -4.79 2.84 -12.92
N TYR A 11 -3.98 2.45 -13.92
CA TYR A 11 -4.46 2.29 -15.29
C TYR A 11 -5.49 1.16 -15.40
N ILE A 12 -5.28 0.05 -14.70
CA ILE A 12 -6.20 -1.09 -14.71
C ILE A 12 -7.56 -0.70 -14.12
N PHE A 13 -7.59 0.06 -13.03
CA PHE A 13 -8.83 0.62 -12.47
C PHE A 13 -9.49 1.63 -13.42
N PHE A 14 -8.69 2.48 -14.08
CA PHE A 14 -9.20 3.40 -15.09
C PHE A 14 -9.88 2.66 -16.25
N PHE A 15 -9.19 1.69 -16.85
CA PHE A 15 -9.68 0.84 -17.92
C PHE A 15 -10.95 0.09 -17.51
N TYR A 16 -10.94 -0.47 -16.30
CA TYR A 16 -12.07 -1.21 -15.76
C TYR A 16 -13.30 -0.32 -15.59
N GLY A 17 -13.13 0.88 -15.02
CA GLY A 17 -14.21 1.86 -14.90
C GLY A 17 -14.76 2.31 -16.26
N LEU A 18 -13.87 2.59 -17.22
CA LEU A 18 -14.24 2.97 -18.59
C LEU A 18 -15.07 1.90 -19.30
N ALA A 19 -14.73 0.62 -19.12
CA ALA A 19 -15.48 -0.50 -19.70
C ALA A 19 -16.94 -0.51 -19.22
N PHE A 20 -17.15 -0.21 -17.94
CA PHE A 20 -18.49 -0.14 -17.35
C PHE A 20 -19.27 1.12 -17.71
N VAL A 21 -18.61 2.27 -17.79
CA VAL A 21 -19.24 3.49 -18.33
C VAL A 21 -19.67 3.28 -19.79
N THR A 22 -18.86 2.56 -20.58
CA THR A 22 -19.22 2.20 -21.96
C THR A 22 -20.46 1.31 -22.00
N LEU A 23 -20.51 0.28 -21.14
CA LEU A 23 -21.70 -0.56 -20.98
C LEU A 23 -22.94 0.28 -20.65
N SER A 24 -22.78 1.25 -19.74
CA SER A 24 -23.87 2.15 -19.32
C SER A 24 -24.46 2.94 -20.49
N ILE A 25 -23.60 3.56 -21.29
CA ILE A 25 -24.01 4.35 -22.47
C ILE A 25 -24.83 3.49 -23.44
N ILE A 26 -24.38 2.25 -23.71
CA ILE A 26 -25.07 1.33 -24.61
C ILE A 26 -26.44 0.91 -24.03
N CYS A 27 -26.52 0.65 -22.73
CA CYS A 27 -27.77 0.30 -22.07
C CYS A 27 -28.77 1.47 -22.06
N PHE A 28 -28.31 2.71 -21.84
CA PHE A 28 -29.19 3.88 -21.92
C PHE A 28 -29.68 4.15 -23.34
N MET A 29 -28.87 3.87 -24.35
CA MET A 29 -29.33 3.88 -25.75
C MET A 29 -30.44 2.85 -25.98
N LEU A 30 -30.26 1.60 -25.52
CA LEU A 30 -31.26 0.53 -25.61
C LEU A 30 -32.54 0.87 -24.83
N PHE A 31 -32.42 1.54 -23.68
CA PHE A 31 -33.55 2.03 -22.90
C PHE A 31 -34.38 3.06 -23.67
N ARG A 32 -33.72 4.06 -24.28
CA ARG A 32 -34.39 5.09 -25.09
C ARG A 32 -35.10 4.49 -26.30
N GLN A 33 -34.48 3.50 -26.94
CA GLN A 33 -35.04 2.79 -28.09
C GLN A 33 -36.12 1.75 -27.71
N LYS A 34 -36.45 1.59 -26.42
CA LYS A 34 -37.40 0.58 -25.89
C LYS A 34 -37.16 -0.83 -26.43
N THR A 35 -35.90 -1.17 -26.69
CA THR A 35 -35.52 -2.36 -27.45
C THR A 35 -35.78 -3.64 -26.65
N GLY A 36 -36.45 -4.64 -27.23
CA GLY A 36 -36.50 -6.00 -26.66
C GLY A 36 -37.22 -6.16 -25.32
N GLY A 37 -37.89 -5.12 -24.80
CA GLY A 37 -38.72 -5.19 -23.58
C GLY A 37 -37.95 -5.50 -22.29
N LEU A 38 -36.62 -5.36 -22.28
CA LEU A 38 -35.78 -5.57 -21.12
C LEU A 38 -35.59 -4.25 -20.34
N PRO A 39 -35.37 -4.32 -19.02
CA PRO A 39 -35.30 -3.15 -18.16
C PRO A 39 -33.90 -2.50 -18.21
N TRP A 40 -33.47 -2.08 -19.40
CA TRP A 40 -32.10 -1.59 -19.68
C TRP A 40 -31.63 -0.43 -18.80
N LEU A 41 -32.57 0.35 -18.24
CA LEU A 41 -32.25 1.42 -17.30
C LEU A 41 -31.44 0.89 -16.11
N TRP A 42 -31.84 -0.24 -15.52
CA TRP A 42 -31.17 -0.82 -14.37
C TRP A 42 -29.76 -1.33 -14.70
N LEU A 43 -29.58 -1.99 -15.84
CA LEU A 43 -28.25 -2.42 -16.28
C LEU A 43 -27.34 -1.23 -16.63
N GLY A 44 -27.92 -0.15 -17.16
CA GLY A 44 -27.21 1.09 -17.42
C GLY A 44 -26.76 1.80 -16.15
N LEU A 45 -27.63 1.90 -15.15
CA LEU A 45 -27.32 2.46 -13.83
C LEU A 45 -26.26 1.62 -13.10
N PHE A 46 -26.34 0.29 -13.18
CA PHE A 46 -25.28 -0.60 -12.69
C PHE A 46 -23.93 -0.25 -13.32
N GLY A 47 -23.84 -0.20 -14.65
CA GLY A 47 -22.59 0.14 -15.33
C GLY A 47 -22.06 1.53 -14.95
N LEU A 48 -22.94 2.53 -14.80
CA LEU A 48 -22.51 3.88 -14.42
C LEU A 48 -21.95 3.92 -13.00
N LEU A 49 -22.72 3.42 -12.03
CA LEU A 49 -22.34 3.44 -10.61
C LEU A 49 -21.09 2.60 -10.38
N HIS A 50 -21.02 1.41 -10.99
CA HIS A 50 -19.85 0.54 -10.88
C HIS A 50 -18.62 1.18 -11.53
N GLY A 51 -18.77 1.77 -12.72
CA GLY A 51 -17.65 2.44 -13.41
C GLY A 51 -17.07 3.62 -12.62
N VAL A 52 -17.95 4.47 -12.06
CA VAL A 52 -17.54 5.60 -11.21
C VAL A 52 -16.90 5.10 -9.91
N GLN A 53 -17.43 4.04 -9.30
CA GLN A 53 -16.87 3.43 -8.10
C GLN A 53 -15.40 3.03 -8.28
N GLU A 54 -15.03 2.46 -9.43
CA GLU A 54 -13.64 2.05 -9.72
C GLU A 54 -12.72 3.27 -9.88
N TRP A 55 -13.20 4.38 -10.42
CA TRP A 55 -12.39 5.61 -10.49
C TRP A 55 -12.19 6.27 -9.12
N VAL A 56 -13.16 6.15 -8.20
CA VAL A 56 -12.97 6.59 -6.80
C VAL A 56 -11.80 5.83 -6.14
N VAL A 57 -11.54 4.57 -6.53
CA VAL A 57 -10.43 3.78 -5.99
C VAL A 57 -9.08 4.44 -6.28
N ILE A 58 -8.90 4.99 -7.48
CA ILE A 58 -7.64 5.66 -7.89
C ILE A 58 -7.31 6.81 -6.94
N PHE A 59 -8.32 7.57 -6.51
CA PHE A 59 -8.14 8.66 -5.56
C PHE A 59 -7.93 8.17 -4.12
N SER A 60 -8.51 7.02 -3.74
CA SER A 60 -8.33 6.46 -2.39
C SER A 60 -6.95 5.87 -2.15
N GLY A 61 -6.28 5.34 -3.19
CA GLY A 61 -4.95 4.73 -3.07
C GLY A 61 -3.83 5.71 -2.70
N HIS A 62 -4.02 6.99 -3.02
CA HIS A 62 -3.06 8.07 -2.74
C HIS A 62 -3.30 8.75 -1.38
N ALA A 63 -4.48 8.55 -0.79
CA ALA A 63 -4.91 9.16 0.48
C ALA A 63 -5.17 8.08 1.52
N TYR A 64 -4.09 7.51 2.07
CA TYR A 64 -4.18 6.54 3.17
C TYR A 64 -5.07 7.08 4.30
N GLY A 65 -6.17 6.38 4.58
CA GLY A 65 -7.03 6.63 5.74
C GLY A 65 -8.25 7.54 5.53
N ASN A 66 -8.61 7.92 4.30
CA ASN A 66 -9.81 8.74 4.09
C ASN A 66 -11.12 7.91 4.17
N THR A 67 -11.70 7.84 5.38
CA THR A 67 -12.97 7.15 5.67
C THR A 67 -14.14 7.63 4.78
N VAL A 68 -14.11 8.88 4.31
CA VAL A 68 -15.16 9.43 3.44
C VAL A 68 -15.13 8.75 2.07
N LEU A 69 -13.94 8.62 1.45
CA LEU A 69 -13.80 7.98 0.15
C LEU A 69 -14.16 6.49 0.21
N ASP A 70 -13.76 5.80 1.27
CA ASP A 70 -14.14 4.40 1.49
C ASP A 70 -15.66 4.23 1.66
N THR A 71 -16.32 5.17 2.35
CA THR A 71 -17.77 5.17 2.52
C THR A 71 -18.49 5.42 1.21
N VAL A 72 -18.04 6.43 0.44
CA VAL A 72 -18.59 6.72 -0.90
C VAL A 72 -18.44 5.49 -1.79
N ARG A 73 -17.26 4.87 -1.81
CA ARG A 73 -17.01 3.65 -2.59
C ARG A 73 -17.96 2.51 -2.22
N LEU A 74 -18.18 2.28 -0.93
CA LEU A 74 -19.12 1.26 -0.44
C LEU A 74 -20.57 1.56 -0.88
N ILE A 75 -21.01 2.81 -0.77
CA ILE A 75 -22.36 3.24 -1.20
C ILE A 75 -22.55 2.98 -2.69
N PHE A 76 -21.59 3.40 -3.52
CA PHE A 76 -21.65 3.17 -4.97
C PHE A 76 -21.62 1.67 -5.32
N SER A 77 -20.81 0.87 -4.62
CA SER A 77 -20.73 -0.59 -4.78
C SER A 77 -22.08 -1.27 -4.47
N LEU A 78 -22.70 -0.93 -3.33
CA LEU A 78 -24.01 -1.45 -2.95
C LEU A 78 -25.10 -1.02 -3.95
N ALA A 79 -25.13 0.27 -4.30
CA ALA A 79 -26.12 0.80 -5.23
C ALA A 79 -25.99 0.17 -6.63
N SER A 80 -24.77 -0.08 -7.10
CA SER A 80 -24.55 -0.74 -8.39
C SER A 80 -25.09 -2.17 -8.37
N PHE A 81 -24.77 -2.98 -7.34
CA PHE A 81 -25.26 -4.34 -7.25
C PHE A 81 -26.78 -4.42 -7.06
N LEU A 82 -27.39 -3.46 -6.36
CA LEU A 82 -28.85 -3.36 -6.29
C LEU A 82 -29.45 -3.11 -7.68
N CYS A 83 -28.86 -2.22 -8.49
CA CYS A 83 -29.31 -2.02 -9.88
C CYS A 83 -29.18 -3.30 -10.71
N LEU A 84 -28.09 -4.06 -10.55
CA LEU A 84 -27.91 -5.34 -11.24
C LEU A 84 -28.97 -6.37 -10.83
N CYS A 85 -29.26 -6.46 -9.53
CA CYS A 85 -30.33 -7.29 -8.99
C CYS A 85 -31.70 -6.89 -9.56
N GLU A 86 -32.00 -5.60 -9.63
CA GLU A 86 -33.26 -5.08 -10.18
C GLU A 86 -33.41 -5.35 -11.68
N PHE A 87 -32.33 -5.27 -12.46
CA PHE A 87 -32.35 -5.72 -13.87
C PHE A 87 -32.74 -7.20 -13.98
N GLY A 88 -32.11 -8.06 -13.18
CA GLY A 88 -32.43 -9.48 -13.11
C GLY A 88 -33.87 -9.74 -12.68
N ARG A 89 -34.34 -9.03 -11.65
CA ARG A 89 -35.70 -9.17 -11.08
C ARG A 89 -36.79 -8.72 -12.04
N GLU A 90 -36.65 -7.54 -12.62
CA GLU A 90 -37.66 -6.98 -13.52
C GLU A 90 -37.72 -7.71 -14.85
N GLY A 91 -36.59 -8.25 -15.32
CA GLY A 91 -36.49 -9.07 -16.52
C GLY A 91 -37.11 -10.47 -16.41
N LEU A 92 -37.49 -10.92 -15.21
CA LEU A 92 -38.20 -12.19 -15.03
C LEU A 92 -39.67 -12.12 -15.51
N PRO A 93 -40.25 -13.25 -15.97
CA PRO A 93 -41.67 -13.31 -16.30
C PRO A 93 -42.54 -13.18 -15.05
N GLN A 94 -43.76 -12.64 -15.22
CA GLN A 94 -44.69 -12.33 -14.12
C GLN A 94 -45.06 -13.54 -13.25
N ARG A 95 -45.03 -14.76 -13.80
CA ARG A 95 -45.24 -16.02 -13.07
C ARG A 95 -44.15 -16.31 -12.02
N MET A 96 -42.97 -15.71 -12.15
CA MET A 96 -41.85 -15.86 -11.21
C MET A 96 -41.72 -14.67 -10.25
N LYS A 97 -42.59 -13.65 -10.38
CA LYS A 97 -42.66 -12.48 -9.49
C LYS A 97 -43.67 -12.80 -8.39
N GLY A 98 -43.22 -12.91 -7.14
CA GLY A 98 -44.08 -13.37 -6.04
C GLY A 98 -43.38 -13.41 -4.67
N ALA A 99 -42.15 -13.91 -4.61
CA ALA A 99 -41.30 -13.88 -3.41
C ALA A 99 -39.96 -13.16 -3.66
N ASP A 100 -39.78 -12.57 -4.83
CA ASP A 100 -38.55 -11.92 -5.29
C ASP A 100 -38.15 -10.76 -4.38
N ARG A 101 -39.08 -9.87 -4.02
CA ARG A 101 -38.77 -8.73 -3.14
C ARG A 101 -38.28 -9.15 -1.76
N LEU A 102 -38.90 -10.16 -1.15
CA LEU A 102 -38.47 -10.66 0.16
C LEU A 102 -37.10 -11.34 0.07
N LEU A 103 -36.85 -12.07 -1.01
CA LEU A 103 -35.52 -12.65 -1.28
C LEU A 103 -34.47 -11.54 -1.40
N PHE A 104 -34.71 -10.48 -2.17
CA PHE A 104 -33.76 -9.37 -2.31
C PHE A 104 -33.55 -8.58 -1.01
N LEU A 105 -34.59 -8.38 -0.21
CA LEU A 105 -34.46 -7.78 1.12
C LEU A 105 -33.63 -8.67 2.06
N SER A 106 -33.82 -9.98 2.02
CA SER A 106 -33.01 -10.94 2.78
C SER A 106 -31.55 -10.96 2.33
N LEU A 107 -31.30 -10.88 1.02
CA LEU A 107 -29.95 -10.77 0.45
C LEU A 107 -29.28 -9.45 0.84
N LEU A 108 -30.03 -8.34 0.85
CA LEU A 108 -29.53 -7.05 1.31
C LEU A 108 -29.21 -7.08 2.82
N ALA A 109 -30.11 -7.63 3.63
CA ALA A 109 -29.87 -7.80 5.07
C ALA A 109 -28.62 -8.65 5.34
N LEU A 110 -28.43 -9.74 4.58
CA LEU A 110 -27.26 -10.59 4.69
C LEU A 110 -25.97 -9.88 4.21
N ALA A 111 -26.03 -9.03 3.17
CA ALA A 111 -24.90 -8.19 2.77
C ALA A 111 -24.52 -7.20 3.89
N LEU A 112 -25.52 -6.57 4.54
CA LEU A 112 -25.31 -5.65 5.65
C LEU A 112 -24.80 -6.36 6.92
N ALA A 113 -25.16 -7.63 7.14
CA ALA A 113 -24.61 -8.45 8.22
C ALA A 113 -23.08 -8.63 8.12
N GLY A 114 -22.50 -8.45 6.92
CA GLY A 114 -21.06 -8.34 6.72
C GLY A 114 -20.40 -7.20 7.52
N GLY A 115 -21.18 -6.25 8.05
CA GLY A 115 -20.70 -5.17 8.92
C GLY A 115 -20.05 -5.64 10.23
N MET A 116 -20.28 -6.90 10.65
CA MET A 116 -19.51 -7.52 11.74
C MET A 116 -18.00 -7.58 11.44
N GLY A 117 -17.61 -7.58 10.16
CA GLY A 117 -16.22 -7.47 9.69
C GLY A 117 -15.80 -6.05 9.29
N GLY A 118 -16.53 -5.02 9.74
CA GLY A 118 -16.33 -3.62 9.36
C GLY A 118 -16.80 -3.29 7.94
N MET A 119 -16.44 -2.10 7.44
CA MET A 119 -16.86 -1.62 6.11
C MET A 119 -16.40 -2.54 4.97
N ARG A 120 -15.20 -3.12 5.10
CA ARG A 120 -14.67 -4.10 4.13
C ARG A 120 -15.50 -5.38 4.13
N GLY A 121 -15.98 -5.83 5.29
CA GLY A 121 -16.87 -6.98 5.40
C GLY A 121 -18.19 -6.78 4.66
N VAL A 122 -18.78 -5.57 4.71
CA VAL A 122 -19.98 -5.23 3.92
C VAL A 122 -19.69 -5.26 2.43
N ASP A 123 -18.58 -4.67 1.95
CA ASP A 123 -18.22 -4.71 0.52
C ASP A 123 -18.07 -6.16 0.04
N VAL A 124 -17.33 -7.00 0.77
CA VAL A 124 -17.13 -8.41 0.43
C VAL A 124 -18.45 -9.19 0.46
N ALA A 125 -19.26 -9.03 1.50
CA ALA A 125 -20.56 -9.71 1.61
C ALA A 125 -21.51 -9.28 0.48
N SER A 126 -21.51 -7.99 0.12
CA SER A 126 -22.33 -7.49 -0.99
C SER A 126 -21.97 -8.13 -2.33
N ARG A 127 -20.68 -8.38 -2.59
CA ARG A 127 -20.21 -9.05 -3.81
C ARG A 127 -20.67 -10.51 -3.88
N TYR A 128 -20.65 -11.21 -2.75
CA TYR A 128 -21.11 -12.61 -2.68
C TYR A 128 -22.62 -12.77 -2.73
N VAL A 129 -23.35 -11.87 -2.09
CA VAL A 129 -24.79 -12.06 -1.82
C VAL A 129 -25.66 -11.27 -2.82
N LEU A 130 -25.18 -10.12 -3.30
CA LEU A 130 -25.87 -9.30 -4.30
C LEU A 130 -25.18 -9.42 -5.67
N GLY A 131 -23.87 -9.16 -5.73
CA GLY A 131 -23.15 -9.07 -7.00
C GLY A 131 -23.17 -10.37 -7.81
N MET A 132 -22.75 -11.49 -7.22
CA MET A 132 -22.71 -12.78 -7.89
C MET A 132 -24.13 -13.31 -8.21
N PRO A 133 -25.09 -13.40 -7.27
CA PRO A 133 -26.45 -13.84 -7.58
C PRO A 133 -27.19 -12.92 -8.56
N GLY A 134 -27.06 -11.60 -8.40
CA GLY A 134 -27.66 -10.61 -9.29
C GLY A 134 -27.09 -10.69 -10.72
N GLY A 135 -25.78 -10.90 -10.86
CA GLY A 135 -25.13 -11.12 -12.15
C GLY A 135 -25.57 -12.42 -12.82
N ILE A 136 -25.65 -13.51 -12.07
CA ILE A 136 -26.17 -14.80 -12.58
C ILE A 136 -27.62 -14.63 -13.03
N LEU A 137 -28.48 -14.02 -12.21
CA LEU A 137 -29.89 -13.79 -12.58
C LEU A 137 -30.01 -12.93 -13.84
N SER A 138 -29.23 -11.86 -13.93
CA SER A 138 -29.17 -10.97 -15.10
C SER A 138 -28.73 -11.72 -16.36
N SER A 139 -27.78 -12.65 -16.24
CA SER A 139 -27.36 -13.51 -17.36
C SER A 139 -28.51 -14.41 -17.83
N VAL A 140 -29.28 -14.98 -16.89
CA VAL A 140 -30.45 -15.82 -17.20
C VAL A 140 -31.52 -15.01 -17.93
N VAL A 141 -31.76 -13.76 -17.53
CA VAL A 141 -32.68 -12.85 -18.22
C VAL A 141 -32.24 -12.63 -19.68
N LEU A 142 -30.95 -12.36 -19.92
CA LEU A 142 -30.43 -12.18 -21.29
C LEU A 142 -30.55 -13.47 -22.13
N PHE A 143 -30.24 -14.63 -21.58
CA PHE A 143 -30.42 -15.91 -22.27
C PHE A 143 -31.88 -16.23 -22.57
N ARG A 144 -32.79 -15.88 -21.65
CA ARG A 144 -34.23 -16.03 -21.87
C ARG A 144 -34.70 -15.11 -23.00
N ALA A 145 -34.27 -13.85 -22.99
CA ALA A 145 -34.58 -12.91 -24.06
C ALA A 145 -34.05 -13.39 -25.42
N TYR A 146 -32.84 -13.97 -25.46
CA TYR A 146 -32.33 -14.67 -26.65
C TYR A 146 -33.27 -15.80 -27.10
N ARG A 147 -33.69 -16.69 -26.19
CA ARG A 147 -34.56 -17.84 -26.52
C ARG A 147 -35.93 -17.40 -27.03
N SER A 148 -36.53 -16.38 -26.40
CA SER A 148 -37.82 -15.84 -26.83
C SER A 148 -37.77 -15.12 -28.18
N ASN A 149 -36.62 -14.53 -28.53
CA ASN A 149 -36.40 -13.81 -29.78
C ASN A 149 -35.59 -14.63 -30.81
N ARG A 150 -35.58 -15.97 -30.69
CA ARG A 150 -34.90 -16.83 -31.65
C ARG A 150 -35.46 -16.60 -33.06
N GLY A 151 -34.57 -16.35 -34.03
CA GLY A 151 -34.93 -16.02 -35.40
C GLY A 151 -34.96 -14.52 -35.71
N ILE A 152 -35.02 -13.64 -34.70
CA ILE A 152 -34.85 -12.19 -34.91
C ILE A 152 -33.37 -11.88 -35.13
N PRO A 153 -33.00 -11.10 -36.18
CA PRO A 153 -31.62 -10.70 -36.43
C PRO A 153 -30.95 -10.12 -35.18
N GLY A 154 -29.75 -10.61 -34.89
CA GLY A 154 -28.94 -10.15 -33.77
C GLY A 154 -29.32 -10.69 -32.38
N SER A 155 -30.38 -11.50 -32.24
CA SER A 155 -30.76 -12.07 -30.93
C SER A 155 -29.64 -12.92 -30.29
N GLY A 156 -28.78 -13.55 -31.10
CA GLY A 156 -27.60 -14.30 -30.62
C GLY A 156 -26.62 -13.46 -29.80
N TRP A 157 -26.56 -12.15 -30.04
CA TRP A 157 -25.72 -11.24 -29.25
C TRP A 157 -26.21 -11.07 -27.81
N LEU A 158 -27.50 -11.28 -27.53
CA LEU A 158 -28.01 -11.34 -26.15
C LEU A 158 -27.45 -12.55 -25.41
N ALA A 159 -27.30 -13.70 -26.10
CA ALA A 159 -26.65 -14.87 -25.51
C ALA A 159 -25.17 -14.59 -25.23
N GLY A 160 -24.45 -13.94 -26.15
CA GLY A 160 -23.08 -13.49 -25.93
C GLY A 160 -22.95 -12.59 -24.69
N GLY A 161 -23.81 -11.56 -24.59
CA GLY A 161 -23.85 -10.70 -23.41
C GLY A 161 -24.16 -11.46 -22.12
N GLY A 162 -25.07 -12.44 -22.17
CA GLY A 162 -25.37 -13.34 -21.07
C GLY A 162 -24.17 -14.17 -20.62
N ILE A 163 -23.40 -14.75 -21.55
CA ILE A 163 -22.18 -15.51 -21.24
C ILE A 163 -21.16 -14.62 -20.52
N PHE A 164 -20.84 -13.45 -21.09
CA PHE A 164 -19.87 -12.54 -20.47
C PHE A 164 -20.34 -12.04 -19.10
N LEU A 165 -21.63 -11.80 -18.93
CA LEU A 165 -22.20 -11.38 -17.64
C LEU A 165 -22.17 -12.50 -16.60
N ALA A 166 -22.38 -13.75 -17.00
CA ALA A 166 -22.23 -14.91 -16.11
C ALA A 166 -20.78 -15.08 -15.66
N LEU A 167 -19.82 -14.97 -16.59
CA LEU A 167 -18.39 -15.00 -16.26
C LEU A 167 -18.01 -13.85 -15.33
N TYR A 168 -18.55 -12.65 -15.57
CA TYR A 168 -18.35 -11.48 -14.71
C TYR A 168 -18.88 -11.74 -13.28
N ALA A 169 -20.05 -12.35 -13.16
CA ALA A 169 -20.65 -12.68 -11.86
C ALA A 169 -19.76 -13.65 -11.06
N VAL A 170 -19.18 -14.65 -11.72
CA VAL A 170 -18.21 -15.56 -11.10
C VAL A 170 -16.95 -14.81 -10.66
N MET A 171 -16.36 -14.00 -11.55
CA MET A 171 -15.18 -13.19 -11.22
C MET A 171 -15.45 -12.18 -10.09
N THR A 172 -16.70 -11.73 -9.93
CA THR A 172 -17.10 -10.84 -8.82
C THR A 172 -17.01 -11.52 -7.47
N GLY A 173 -17.39 -12.80 -7.37
CA GLY A 173 -17.25 -13.58 -6.13
C GLY A 173 -15.81 -14.05 -5.86
N ILE A 174 -15.02 -14.36 -6.89
CA ILE A 174 -13.62 -14.78 -6.72
C ILE A 174 -12.72 -13.60 -6.36
N GLY A 175 -12.90 -12.49 -7.08
CA GLY A 175 -12.05 -11.30 -6.98
C GLY A 175 -12.48 -10.32 -5.89
N VAL A 176 -12.67 -10.80 -4.66
CA VAL A 176 -12.97 -9.98 -3.48
C VAL A 176 -11.69 -9.63 -2.71
N GLN A 177 -11.75 -8.60 -1.86
CA GLN A 177 -10.64 -8.25 -0.97
C GLN A 177 -10.47 -9.28 0.15
N VAL A 178 -9.26 -9.39 0.68
CA VAL A 178 -8.93 -10.28 1.81
C VAL A 178 -9.65 -9.78 3.08
N VAL A 179 -10.44 -10.67 3.69
CA VAL A 179 -11.05 -10.48 5.00
C VAL A 179 -10.97 -11.79 5.79
N SER A 180 -11.18 -11.73 7.10
CA SER A 180 -10.95 -12.85 8.03
C SER A 180 -12.00 -13.98 7.94
N PHE A 181 -13.09 -13.80 7.20
CA PHE A 181 -14.17 -14.80 7.09
C PHE A 181 -14.20 -15.51 5.72
N PRO A 182 -14.66 -16.78 5.67
CA PRO A 182 -14.76 -17.53 4.42
C PRO A 182 -15.93 -17.04 3.54
N PRO A 183 -15.86 -17.18 2.19
CA PRO A 183 -14.75 -17.78 1.44
C PRO A 183 -13.60 -16.81 1.15
N ALA A 184 -13.72 -15.53 1.49
CA ALA A 184 -12.70 -14.51 1.20
C ALA A 184 -11.35 -14.73 1.93
N SER A 185 -11.35 -15.48 3.03
CA SER A 185 -10.12 -15.90 3.71
C SER A 185 -9.26 -16.87 2.90
N VAL A 186 -9.86 -17.61 1.96
CA VAL A 186 -9.17 -18.63 1.14
C VAL A 186 -9.13 -18.26 -0.33
N LEU A 187 -10.21 -17.68 -0.86
CA LEU A 187 -10.35 -17.28 -2.26
C LEU A 187 -10.58 -15.79 -2.35
N ASN A 188 -9.55 -15.06 -2.77
CA ASN A 188 -9.56 -13.60 -2.88
C ASN A 188 -8.68 -13.12 -4.03
N SER A 189 -8.67 -11.80 -4.24
CA SER A 189 -7.90 -11.15 -5.30
C SER A 189 -6.40 -11.40 -5.22
N SER A 190 -5.85 -11.59 -4.02
CA SER A 190 -4.41 -11.83 -3.82
C SER A 190 -4.03 -13.23 -4.27
N VAL A 191 -4.80 -14.25 -3.87
CA VAL A 191 -4.60 -15.64 -4.31
C VAL A 191 -4.78 -15.77 -5.82
N PHE A 192 -5.76 -15.06 -6.40
CA PHE A 192 -5.91 -15.00 -7.86
C PHE A 192 -4.66 -14.40 -8.53
N PHE A 193 -4.16 -13.29 -8.01
CA PHE A 193 -2.99 -12.61 -8.57
C PHE A 193 -1.73 -13.47 -8.47
N GLU A 194 -1.52 -14.16 -7.35
CA GLU A 194 -0.39 -15.06 -7.14
C GLU A 194 -0.43 -16.25 -8.13
N PHE A 195 -1.60 -16.83 -8.34
CA PHE A 195 -1.75 -17.98 -9.24
C PHE A 195 -1.66 -17.62 -10.73
N PHE A 196 -2.31 -16.54 -11.16
CA PHE A 196 -2.40 -16.17 -12.58
C PHE A 196 -1.36 -15.12 -13.04
N GLY A 197 -0.77 -14.37 -12.10
CA GLY A 197 0.22 -13.33 -12.40
C GLY A 197 -0.35 -12.01 -12.96
N PHE A 198 -1.68 -11.87 -13.02
CA PHE A 198 -2.37 -10.64 -13.45
C PHE A 198 -3.62 -10.37 -12.57
N PRO A 199 -4.05 -9.11 -12.43
CA PRO A 199 -5.12 -8.75 -11.49
C PRO A 199 -6.51 -9.12 -12.04
N VAL A 200 -7.37 -9.61 -11.14
CA VAL A 200 -8.76 -9.96 -11.47
C VAL A 200 -9.57 -8.77 -12.03
N HIS A 201 -9.22 -7.53 -11.66
CA HIS A 201 -9.85 -6.31 -12.19
C HIS A 201 -9.70 -6.19 -13.71
N LEU A 202 -8.54 -6.59 -14.26
CA LEU A 202 -8.31 -6.60 -15.70
C LEU A 202 -9.26 -7.59 -16.40
N VAL A 203 -9.44 -8.78 -15.83
CA VAL A 203 -10.38 -9.78 -16.35
C VAL A 203 -11.81 -9.23 -16.33
N LYS A 204 -12.23 -8.63 -15.21
CA LYS A 204 -13.57 -8.04 -15.07
C LYS A 204 -13.79 -6.92 -16.11
N GLY A 205 -12.78 -6.08 -16.37
CA GLY A 205 -12.83 -5.06 -17.42
C GLY A 205 -12.97 -5.64 -18.82
N LEU A 206 -12.19 -6.67 -19.16
CA LEU A 206 -12.30 -7.37 -20.45
C LEU A 206 -13.69 -8.01 -20.63
N LEU A 207 -14.24 -8.61 -19.57
CA LEU A 207 -15.60 -9.15 -19.59
C LEU A 207 -16.63 -8.05 -19.80
N ALA A 208 -16.50 -6.89 -19.14
CA ALA A 208 -17.38 -5.73 -19.35
C ALA A 208 -17.31 -5.19 -20.80
N VAL A 209 -16.13 -5.19 -21.43
CA VAL A 209 -15.98 -4.90 -22.87
C VAL A 209 -16.73 -5.94 -23.70
N GLY A 210 -16.61 -7.23 -23.38
CA GLY A 210 -17.35 -8.30 -24.04
C GLY A 210 -18.87 -8.14 -23.95
N ILE A 211 -19.40 -7.77 -22.78
CA ILE A 211 -20.82 -7.44 -22.59
C ILE A 211 -21.19 -6.25 -23.48
N SER A 212 -20.41 -5.17 -23.42
CA SER A 212 -20.65 -3.94 -24.19
C SER A 212 -20.70 -4.20 -25.69
N LEU A 213 -19.71 -4.90 -26.24
CA LEU A 213 -19.67 -5.24 -27.67
C LEU A 213 -20.86 -6.11 -28.09
N SER A 214 -21.23 -7.08 -27.25
CA SER A 214 -22.40 -7.93 -27.49
C SER A 214 -23.68 -7.11 -27.52
N LEU A 215 -23.92 -6.23 -26.53
CA LEU A 215 -25.13 -5.41 -26.49
C LEU A 215 -25.16 -4.34 -27.59
N TRP A 216 -24.01 -3.77 -27.97
CA TRP A 216 -23.92 -2.88 -29.11
C TRP A 216 -24.29 -3.58 -30.42
N ALA A 217 -23.74 -4.79 -30.63
CA ALA A 217 -24.06 -5.60 -31.79
C ALA A 217 -25.54 -6.00 -31.82
N TYR A 218 -26.14 -6.31 -30.65
CA TYR A 218 -27.59 -6.52 -30.54
C TYR A 218 -28.36 -5.27 -30.96
N ALA A 219 -28.04 -4.10 -30.39
CA ALA A 219 -28.70 -2.84 -30.69
C ALA A 219 -28.71 -2.55 -32.20
N ARG A 220 -27.59 -2.84 -32.90
CA ARG A 220 -27.44 -2.56 -34.34
C ARG A 220 -28.47 -3.26 -35.21
N HIS A 221 -28.85 -4.48 -34.83
CA HIS A 221 -29.77 -5.30 -35.62
C HIS A 221 -31.24 -4.98 -35.31
N GLN A 222 -31.50 -4.06 -34.39
CA GLN A 222 -32.86 -3.66 -34.02
C GLN A 222 -33.27 -2.43 -34.83
N PRO A 223 -34.46 -2.46 -35.46
CA PRO A 223 -34.95 -1.33 -36.25
C PRO A 223 -35.12 -0.11 -35.34
N VAL A 224 -34.48 1.01 -35.71
CA VAL A 224 -34.69 2.29 -35.04
C VAL A 224 -36.06 2.80 -35.48
N SER A 225 -36.95 3.08 -34.53
CA SER A 225 -38.27 3.64 -34.85
C SER A 225 -38.08 5.02 -35.50
N SER A 226 -38.77 5.26 -36.61
CA SER A 226 -38.63 6.42 -37.48
C SER A 226 -39.01 7.76 -36.85
N ASP A 227 -39.64 7.77 -35.67
CA ASP A 227 -40.16 8.97 -35.01
C ASP A 227 -39.12 9.73 -34.14
N ASP A 228 -37.92 9.16 -33.92
CA ASP A 228 -36.95 9.68 -32.94
C ASP A 228 -35.70 10.38 -33.55
N LEU A 229 -35.69 10.74 -34.84
CA LEU A 229 -34.53 11.38 -35.49
C LEU A 229 -34.76 12.88 -35.78
N PRO A 230 -34.03 13.80 -35.13
CA PRO A 230 -33.56 15.01 -35.82
C PRO A 230 -32.59 14.58 -36.93
N GLU A 231 -32.65 15.23 -38.09
CA GLU A 231 -31.89 14.94 -39.34
C GLU A 231 -30.35 14.96 -39.24
N ALA A 232 -29.75 14.79 -38.06
CA ALA A 232 -28.32 14.63 -37.87
C ALA A 232 -27.88 13.18 -38.18
N GLY A 233 -27.74 12.90 -39.47
CA GLY A 233 -26.78 11.93 -39.99
C GLY A 233 -27.09 10.46 -39.74
N ALA A 234 -27.65 9.82 -40.76
CA ALA A 234 -27.53 8.39 -41.03
C ALA A 234 -26.07 7.98 -41.34
N GLY A 235 -25.10 8.44 -40.54
CA GLY A 235 -23.73 7.98 -40.55
C GLY A 235 -23.68 6.60 -39.95
N GLY A 236 -23.42 5.59 -40.78
CA GLY A 236 -23.58 4.18 -40.47
C GLY A 236 -23.07 3.79 -39.09
N ARG A 237 -23.93 3.07 -38.33
CA ARG A 237 -23.59 2.37 -37.07
C ARG A 237 -22.51 1.32 -37.35
N ASN A 238 -21.29 1.76 -37.58
CA ASN A 238 -20.16 0.88 -37.80
C ASN A 238 -19.87 0.16 -36.49
N ILE A 239 -19.78 -1.18 -36.53
CA ILE A 239 -19.56 -2.00 -35.33
C ILE A 239 -18.26 -1.59 -34.61
N PHE A 240 -17.31 -1.06 -35.38
CA PHE A 240 -15.99 -0.65 -34.90
C PHE A 240 -15.96 0.75 -34.26
N MET A 241 -17.00 1.58 -34.39
CA MET A 241 -16.97 2.95 -33.86
C MET A 241 -16.83 3.02 -32.32
N PRO A 242 -17.69 2.37 -31.50
CA PRO A 242 -17.52 2.44 -30.05
C PRO A 242 -16.24 1.73 -29.60
N LEU A 243 -15.81 0.68 -30.29
CA LEU A 243 -14.55 0.00 -30.02
C LEU A 243 -13.35 0.91 -30.30
N GLY A 244 -13.36 1.64 -31.41
CA GLY A 244 -12.31 2.61 -31.77
C GLY A 244 -12.22 3.75 -30.76
N ILE A 245 -13.37 4.33 -30.38
CA ILE A 245 -13.43 5.37 -29.33
C ILE A 245 -12.89 4.82 -28.00
N PHE A 246 -13.32 3.62 -27.61
CA PHE A 246 -12.86 2.96 -26.39
C PHE A 246 -11.34 2.73 -26.40
N ILE A 247 -10.77 2.27 -27.52
CA ILE A 247 -9.32 2.08 -27.69
C ILE A 247 -8.58 3.42 -27.57
N VAL A 248 -9.06 4.47 -28.25
CA VAL A 248 -8.44 5.80 -28.19
C VAL A 248 -8.45 6.35 -26.76
N ILE A 249 -9.58 6.27 -26.05
CA ILE A 249 -9.68 6.72 -24.66
C ILE A 249 -8.78 5.86 -23.74
N SER A 250 -8.68 4.55 -23.99
CA SER A 250 -7.79 3.67 -23.21
C SER A 250 -6.32 4.05 -23.39
N ILE A 251 -5.88 4.31 -24.63
CA ILE A 251 -4.50 4.74 -24.92
C ILE A 251 -4.21 6.12 -24.28
N ALA A 252 -5.15 7.06 -24.41
CA ALA A 252 -5.02 8.39 -23.80
C ALA A 252 -4.97 8.29 -22.26
N GLY A 253 -5.83 7.47 -21.66
CA GLY A 253 -5.83 7.21 -20.22
C GLY A 253 -4.55 6.54 -19.73
N TRP A 254 -4.01 5.59 -20.49
CA TRP A 254 -2.70 4.99 -20.19
C TRP A 254 -1.60 6.04 -20.14
N CYS A 255 -1.52 6.90 -21.17
CA CYS A 255 -0.56 8.00 -21.21
C CYS A 255 -0.70 8.95 -20.01
N LEU A 256 -1.94 9.32 -19.66
CA LEU A 256 -2.22 10.21 -18.53
C LEU A 256 -1.85 9.58 -17.19
N THR A 257 -2.23 8.32 -16.94
CA THR A 257 -1.90 7.61 -15.69
C THR A 257 -0.40 7.38 -15.55
N GLN A 258 0.31 7.09 -16.64
CA GLN A 258 1.77 6.99 -16.66
C GLN A 258 2.44 8.32 -16.34
N PHE A 259 1.96 9.40 -16.96
CA PHE A 259 2.47 10.74 -16.68
C PHE A 259 2.27 11.12 -15.21
N ALA A 260 1.07 10.91 -14.67
CA ALA A 260 0.75 11.19 -13.28
C ALA A 260 1.57 10.33 -12.30
N GLY A 261 1.70 9.02 -12.56
CA GLY A 261 2.47 8.10 -11.74
C GLY A 261 3.97 8.43 -11.70
N ASN A 262 4.54 8.80 -12.85
CA ASN A 262 5.94 9.23 -12.92
C ASN A 262 6.17 10.54 -12.15
N HIS A 263 5.21 11.47 -12.18
CA HIS A 263 5.27 12.72 -11.43
C HIS A 263 5.17 12.48 -9.91
N ALA A 264 4.24 11.63 -9.48
CA ALA A 264 4.07 11.27 -8.07
C ALA A 264 5.32 10.58 -7.50
N ARG A 265 5.88 9.62 -8.24
CA ARG A 265 7.10 8.91 -7.83
C ARG A 265 8.30 9.86 -7.71
N ALA A 266 8.41 10.87 -8.57
CA ALA A 266 9.48 11.87 -8.49
C ALA A 266 9.38 12.75 -7.22
N ILE A 267 8.17 13.05 -6.76
CA ILE A 267 7.94 13.79 -5.51
C ILE A 267 8.29 12.91 -4.29
N GLU A 268 7.82 11.66 -4.26
CA GLU A 268 8.05 10.73 -3.15
C GLU A 268 9.54 10.41 -2.94
N LEU A 269 10.29 10.22 -4.04
CA LEU A 269 11.75 10.02 -3.97
C LEU A 269 12.50 11.25 -3.44
N ARG A 270 11.98 12.46 -3.68
CA ARG A 270 12.57 13.69 -3.18
C ARG A 270 12.37 13.82 -1.66
N ASP A 271 11.17 13.53 -1.18
CA ASP A 271 10.82 13.64 0.24
C ASP A 271 11.47 12.52 1.09
N GLY A 272 11.60 11.32 0.53
CA GLY A 272 12.32 10.20 1.16
C GLY A 272 13.81 10.49 1.36
N ASN A 273 14.46 11.09 0.35
CA ASN A 273 15.87 11.48 0.47
C ASN A 273 16.09 12.56 1.55
N ILE A 274 15.13 13.46 1.77
CA ILE A 274 15.23 14.47 2.84
C ILE A 274 15.23 13.81 4.22
N HIS A 275 14.32 12.85 4.47
CA HIS A 275 14.24 12.14 5.75
C HIS A 275 15.47 11.26 6.01
N ILE A 276 15.92 10.51 5.01
CA ILE A 276 17.12 9.68 5.12
C ILE A 276 18.35 10.56 5.38
N SER A 277 18.47 11.70 4.67
CA SER A 277 19.59 12.62 4.87
C SER A 277 19.53 13.29 6.25
N ALA A 278 18.34 13.64 6.75
CA ALA A 278 18.16 14.19 8.08
C ALA A 278 18.55 13.18 9.17
N LEU A 279 18.12 11.92 9.05
CA LEU A 279 18.48 10.85 9.98
C LEU A 279 19.99 10.56 9.93
N ALA A 280 20.58 10.49 8.74
CA ALA A 280 22.00 10.28 8.56
C ALA A 280 22.83 11.42 9.18
N ASN A 281 22.39 12.68 9.00
CA ASN A 281 23.05 13.83 9.60
C ASN A 281 22.94 13.81 11.13
N HIS A 282 21.75 13.50 11.67
CA HIS A 282 21.56 13.40 13.11
C HIS A 282 22.44 12.31 13.73
N LEU A 283 22.45 11.10 13.14
CA LEU A 283 23.36 10.02 13.56
C LEU A 283 24.83 10.46 13.49
N THR A 284 25.23 11.14 12.43
CA THR A 284 26.61 11.62 12.26
C THR A 284 26.98 12.64 13.34
N ASP A 285 26.08 13.56 13.69
CA ASP A 285 26.30 14.55 14.76
C ASP A 285 26.40 13.90 16.13
N GLU A 286 25.55 12.91 16.42
CA GLU A 286 25.56 12.16 17.68
C GLU A 286 26.86 11.36 17.88
N LEU A 287 27.37 10.72 16.82
CA LEU A 287 28.66 10.01 16.82
C LEU A 287 29.84 10.99 16.97
N ASN A 288 29.83 12.08 16.20
CA ASN A 288 30.86 13.13 16.28
C ASN A 288 30.92 13.79 17.66
N GLN A 289 29.81 13.84 18.39
CA GLN A 289 29.80 14.35 19.77
C GLN A 289 30.65 13.46 20.70
N ALA A 290 30.53 12.13 20.61
CA ALA A 290 31.32 11.19 21.40
C ALA A 290 32.81 11.26 21.03
N ASP A 291 33.12 11.36 19.73
CA ASP A 291 34.48 11.51 19.23
C ASP A 291 35.16 12.79 19.76
N ARG A 292 34.47 13.93 19.64
CA ARG A 292 34.97 15.22 20.13
C ARG A 292 35.15 15.24 21.64
N ALA A 293 34.25 14.61 22.39
CA ALA A 293 34.37 14.48 23.83
C ALA A 293 35.62 13.67 24.22
N ALA A 294 35.84 12.51 23.59
CA ALA A 294 37.00 11.66 23.86
C ALA A 294 38.32 12.40 23.58
N MET A 295 38.40 13.11 22.46
CA MET A 295 39.55 13.95 22.11
C MET A 295 39.79 15.04 23.17
N THR A 296 38.75 15.80 23.52
CA THR A 296 38.85 16.91 24.48
C THR A 296 39.29 16.43 25.87
N ILE A 297 38.80 15.26 26.30
CA ILE A 297 39.18 14.65 27.59
C ILE A 297 40.63 14.17 27.55
N ALA A 298 41.06 13.51 26.47
CA ALA A 298 42.42 13.00 26.32
C ALA A 298 43.48 14.11 26.26
N GLU A 299 43.12 15.27 25.73
CA GLU A 299 43.99 16.46 25.66
C GLU A 299 44.02 17.28 26.96
N ALA A 300 43.16 16.96 27.93
CA ALA A 300 43.12 17.70 29.19
C ALA A 300 44.37 17.41 30.05
N VAL A 301 45.12 18.46 30.40
CA VAL A 301 46.35 18.37 31.22
C VAL A 301 46.16 17.54 32.50
N PRO A 302 45.06 17.66 33.27
CA PRO A 302 44.86 16.81 34.45
C PRO A 302 44.80 15.31 34.12
N VAL A 303 44.17 14.94 33.00
CA VAL A 303 44.02 13.54 32.56
C VAL A 303 45.38 12.96 32.15
N GLN A 304 46.21 13.74 31.45
CA GLN A 304 47.56 13.35 31.08
C GLN A 304 48.45 13.16 32.31
N LYS A 305 48.39 14.10 33.27
CA LYS A 305 49.23 14.07 34.49
C LYS A 305 48.96 12.84 35.35
N VAL A 306 47.71 12.42 35.49
CA VAL A 306 47.35 11.22 36.27
C VAL A 306 48.05 9.96 35.77
N LEU A 307 48.29 9.85 34.46
CA LEU A 307 48.97 8.69 33.86
C LEU A 307 50.50 8.76 33.94
N VAL A 308 51.08 9.95 34.19
CA VAL A 308 52.53 10.16 34.28
C VAL A 308 52.99 10.16 35.74
N THR A 309 52.31 10.92 36.59
CA THR A 309 52.57 11.05 38.03
C THR A 309 51.26 10.82 38.78
N PRO A 310 50.99 9.59 39.24
CA PRO A 310 49.77 9.29 39.97
C PRO A 310 49.82 9.94 41.36
N ASP A 311 49.17 11.09 41.51
CA ASP A 311 48.99 11.76 42.80
C ASP A 311 47.50 12.04 43.07
N PRO A 312 47.08 12.11 44.35
CA PRO A 312 45.68 12.29 44.71
C PRO A 312 45.06 13.60 44.20
N GLU A 313 45.85 14.66 44.04
CA GLU A 313 45.37 15.96 43.59
C GLU A 313 45.09 15.96 42.08
N SER A 314 46.02 15.42 41.29
CA SER A 314 45.83 15.21 39.85
C SER A 314 44.65 14.27 39.57
N ALA A 315 44.50 13.19 40.36
CA ALA A 315 43.38 12.26 40.25
C ALA A 315 42.03 12.96 40.49
N GLY A 316 41.95 13.81 41.53
CA GLY A 316 40.74 14.60 41.81
C GLY A 316 40.41 15.58 40.68
N ARG A 317 41.42 16.26 40.12
CA ARG A 317 41.21 17.20 39.00
C ARG A 317 40.81 16.49 37.69
N ALA A 318 41.37 15.32 37.41
CA ALA A 318 40.97 14.52 36.26
C ALA A 318 39.54 13.98 36.41
N ALA A 319 39.15 13.52 37.62
CA ALA A 319 37.78 13.09 37.89
C ALA A 319 36.77 14.22 37.64
N LEU A 320 37.10 15.47 37.98
CA LEU A 320 36.26 16.64 37.66
C LEU A 320 36.10 16.85 36.15
N VAL A 321 37.12 16.55 35.32
CA VAL A 321 37.01 16.65 33.86
C VAL A 321 36.05 15.58 33.32
N LEU A 322 36.17 14.35 33.80
CA LEU A 322 35.33 13.22 33.41
C LEU A 322 33.87 13.45 33.82
N ASN A 323 33.63 13.97 35.03
CA ASN A 323 32.28 14.18 35.56
C ASN A 323 31.52 15.34 34.90
N ARG A 324 32.17 16.21 34.11
CA ARG A 324 31.47 17.26 33.33
C ARG A 324 30.55 16.71 32.25
N TYR A 325 30.70 15.45 31.89
CA TYR A 325 29.86 14.78 30.90
C TYR A 325 28.78 13.89 31.55
N ASN A 326 28.54 14.07 32.86
CA ASN A 326 27.56 13.30 33.64
C ASN A 326 26.24 14.07 33.84
N ASP A 327 25.94 15.03 32.96
CA ASP A 327 24.75 15.89 33.04
C ASP A 327 23.47 15.19 32.52
N ASP A 328 23.60 13.98 31.99
CA ASP A 328 22.46 13.18 31.50
C ASP A 328 21.70 12.53 32.67
N PRO A 329 20.36 12.60 32.72
CA PRO A 329 19.57 11.88 33.71
C PRO A 329 19.75 10.35 33.67
N ASP A 330 20.17 9.76 32.55
CA ASP A 330 20.60 8.36 32.50
C ASP A 330 22.12 8.24 32.75
N PRO A 331 22.56 7.70 33.90
CA PRO A 331 23.98 7.53 34.22
C PRO A 331 24.71 6.53 33.29
N GLU A 332 24.01 5.74 32.47
CA GLU A 332 24.61 4.89 31.45
C GLU A 332 24.68 5.51 30.05
N ALA A 333 24.05 6.68 29.83
CA ALA A 333 23.99 7.32 28.51
C ALA A 333 25.38 7.74 28.01
N PHE A 334 26.26 8.19 28.90
CA PHE A 334 27.59 8.67 28.55
C PHE A 334 28.66 8.32 29.60
N VAL A 335 29.32 7.19 29.40
CA VAL A 335 30.32 6.66 30.34
C VAL A 335 31.74 6.84 29.80
N ILE A 336 32.65 7.31 30.64
CA ILE A 336 34.04 7.59 30.31
C ILE A 336 34.94 6.78 31.23
N TYR A 337 35.91 6.08 30.63
CA TYR A 337 36.97 5.35 31.33
C TYR A 337 38.34 5.89 30.92
N LEU A 338 39.23 6.09 31.89
CA LEU A 338 40.64 6.35 31.66
C LEU A 338 41.42 5.06 31.92
N LEU A 339 42.11 4.54 30.91
CA LEU A 339 42.88 3.30 31.00
C LEU A 339 44.39 3.59 30.96
N ASP A 340 45.17 2.83 31.73
CA ASP A 340 46.63 2.80 31.58
C ASP A 340 47.05 1.94 30.37
N LYS A 341 48.36 1.89 30.07
CA LYS A 341 48.90 1.08 28.96
C LYS A 341 48.61 -0.42 29.06
N THR A 342 48.28 -0.91 30.25
CA THR A 342 47.98 -2.32 30.48
C THR A 342 46.50 -2.64 30.28
N GLY A 343 45.67 -1.61 30.06
CA GLY A 343 44.22 -1.72 29.92
C GLY A 343 43.46 -1.67 31.25
N ARG A 344 44.13 -1.30 32.35
CA ARG A 344 43.49 -1.18 33.66
C ARG A 344 42.84 0.19 33.81
N THR A 345 41.59 0.24 34.29
CA THR A 345 40.90 1.49 34.59
C THR A 345 41.56 2.22 35.76
N VAL A 346 41.98 3.45 35.50
CA VAL A 346 42.57 4.38 36.47
C VAL A 346 41.50 5.30 37.05
N LEU A 347 40.60 5.81 36.21
CA LEU A 347 39.48 6.67 36.58
C LEU A 347 38.25 6.37 35.70
N SER A 348 37.07 6.69 36.22
CA SER A 348 35.77 6.55 35.55
C SER A 348 34.82 7.62 36.06
N ASN A 349 33.90 8.11 35.21
CA ASN A 349 32.78 8.96 35.66
C ASN A 349 31.58 8.14 36.19
N ALA A 350 31.46 6.87 35.81
CA ALA A 350 30.40 5.98 36.30
C ALA A 350 30.79 5.27 37.61
N ASP A 351 29.82 5.07 38.49
CA ASP A 351 29.93 4.18 39.65
C ASP A 351 29.95 2.73 39.15
N THR A 352 31.15 2.16 39.08
CA THR A 352 31.36 0.82 38.53
C THR A 352 31.16 -0.30 39.55
N GLY A 353 30.78 0.00 40.80
CA GLY A 353 30.62 -1.01 41.85
C GLY A 353 31.88 -1.87 42.07
N GLY A 354 33.06 -1.34 41.72
CA GLY A 354 34.34 -2.04 41.78
C GLY A 354 34.74 -2.82 40.52
N ARG A 355 33.94 -2.85 39.45
CA ARG A 355 34.25 -3.50 38.16
C ARG A 355 34.66 -2.47 37.11
N GLY A 356 35.95 -2.20 36.97
CA GLY A 356 36.48 -1.35 35.88
C GLY A 356 36.17 -1.91 34.48
N PHE A 357 36.25 -1.06 33.46
CA PHE A 357 36.21 -1.49 32.06
C PHE A 357 37.48 -2.27 31.70
N ASP A 358 37.33 -3.51 31.24
CA ASP A 358 38.45 -4.31 30.74
C ASP A 358 38.32 -4.53 29.22
N PRO A 359 39.17 -3.90 28.39
CA PRO A 359 39.13 -4.08 26.94
C PRO A 359 39.46 -5.51 26.52
N ARG A 360 40.09 -6.34 27.38
CA ARG A 360 40.43 -7.74 27.09
C ARG A 360 39.25 -8.70 27.23
N ALA A 361 38.13 -8.23 27.77
CA ALA A 361 36.90 -9.03 27.88
C ALA A 361 36.33 -9.43 26.50
N ALA A 362 36.64 -8.66 25.45
CA ALA A 362 36.23 -8.97 24.08
C ALA A 362 37.38 -8.73 23.08
N PRO A 363 37.66 -9.67 22.15
CA PRO A 363 38.75 -9.52 21.18
C PRO A 363 38.70 -8.24 20.36
N ILE A 364 37.49 -7.77 20.01
CA ILE A 364 37.31 -6.58 19.18
C ILE A 364 37.63 -5.29 19.94
N LEU A 365 37.19 -5.19 21.21
CA LEU A 365 37.51 -4.05 22.07
C LEU A 365 39.00 -3.97 22.35
N PHE A 366 39.66 -5.13 22.50
CA PHE A 366 41.11 -5.19 22.69
C PHE A 366 41.90 -4.73 21.46
N LEU A 367 41.38 -4.98 20.25
CA LEU A 367 41.98 -4.48 19.02
C LEU A 367 41.93 -2.95 18.97
N HIS A 368 40.75 -2.36 19.17
CA HIS A 368 40.58 -0.91 19.22
C HIS A 368 41.44 -0.21 20.29
N PHE A 369 41.57 -0.85 21.46
CA PHE A 369 42.49 -0.39 22.50
C PHE A 369 43.97 -0.43 22.06
N LYS A 370 44.39 -1.47 21.34
CA LYS A 370 45.77 -1.55 20.80
C LYS A 370 46.04 -0.51 19.74
N ASP A 371 45.10 -0.27 18.84
CA ASP A 371 45.21 0.78 17.81
C ASP A 371 45.31 2.17 18.47
N ALA A 372 44.55 2.40 19.55
CA ALA A 372 44.72 3.61 20.35
C ALA A 372 46.12 3.72 20.98
N LEU A 373 46.73 2.62 21.40
CA LEU A 373 48.10 2.64 21.95
C LEU A 373 49.18 2.92 20.89
N THR A 374 48.93 2.66 19.60
CA THR A 374 49.85 3.06 18.51
C THR A 374 49.76 4.55 18.18
N GLY A 375 48.77 5.25 18.76
CA GLY A 375 48.60 6.70 18.63
C GLY A 375 47.49 7.12 17.66
N ASP A 376 46.75 6.16 17.12
CA ASP A 376 45.62 6.36 16.21
C ASP A 376 44.29 6.40 16.98
N PHE A 377 43.36 7.22 16.53
CA PHE A 377 42.00 7.20 17.05
C PHE A 377 41.23 5.99 16.48
N SER A 378 40.43 5.29 17.29
CA SER A 378 39.54 4.25 16.79
C SER A 378 38.17 4.27 17.48
N SER A 379 37.14 3.80 16.77
CA SER A 379 35.78 3.69 17.32
C SER A 379 35.10 2.39 16.88
N HIS A 380 34.15 1.95 17.68
CA HIS A 380 33.45 0.69 17.53
C HIS A 380 31.97 0.84 17.87
N TYR A 381 31.11 0.34 16.99
CA TYR A 381 29.68 0.24 17.24
C TYR A 381 29.31 -1.21 17.54
N ALA A 382 28.70 -1.47 18.69
CA ALA A 382 28.35 -2.83 19.12
C ALA A 382 26.97 -2.88 19.77
N VAL A 383 26.35 -4.06 19.70
CA VAL A 383 25.19 -4.41 20.53
C VAL A 383 25.72 -5.20 21.72
N GLU A 384 25.44 -4.72 22.94
CA GLU A 384 25.87 -5.39 24.15
C GLU A 384 24.98 -6.63 24.39
N PRO A 385 25.54 -7.86 24.48
CA PRO A 385 24.74 -9.09 24.47
C PRO A 385 23.72 -9.23 25.60
N ASP A 386 24.03 -8.67 26.78
CA ASP A 386 23.21 -8.83 27.98
C ASP A 386 22.04 -7.82 28.03
N SER A 387 22.27 -6.59 27.57
CA SER A 387 21.28 -5.50 27.62
C SER A 387 20.54 -5.32 26.29
N MET A 388 21.03 -5.92 25.20
CA MET A 388 20.58 -5.68 23.82
C MET A 388 20.63 -4.21 23.39
N LYS A 389 21.25 -3.35 24.19
CA LYS A 389 21.43 -1.93 23.90
C LYS A 389 22.56 -1.75 22.90
N ARG A 390 22.36 -0.83 21.95
CA ARG A 390 23.38 -0.46 20.98
C ARG A 390 24.25 0.63 21.55
N LYS A 391 25.57 0.44 21.50
CA LYS A 391 26.54 1.34 22.12
C LYS A 391 27.61 1.72 21.13
N TYR A 392 27.96 3.00 21.14
CA TYR A 392 29.09 3.53 20.40
C TYR A 392 30.25 3.75 21.36
N MET A 393 31.39 3.16 21.04
CA MET A 393 32.60 3.23 21.86
C MET A 393 33.74 3.89 21.08
N VAL A 394 34.43 4.81 21.73
CA VAL A 394 35.45 5.67 21.15
C VAL A 394 36.71 5.53 21.98
N PHE A 395 37.82 5.16 21.34
CA PHE A 395 39.12 4.91 21.98
C PHE A 395 40.11 5.96 21.50
N TYR A 396 40.54 6.84 22.40
CA TYR A 396 41.40 7.97 22.08
C TYR A 396 42.73 7.92 22.86
N PRO A 397 43.89 8.04 22.19
CA PRO A 397 45.19 8.03 22.85
C PRO A 397 45.40 9.24 23.76
N VAL A 398 45.84 9.00 24.99
CA VAL A 398 46.34 10.06 25.89
C VAL A 398 47.84 10.16 25.72
N LYS A 399 48.33 11.28 25.21
CA LYS A 399 49.76 11.56 24.99
C LYS A 399 50.30 12.47 26.09
N ASP A 400 51.56 12.29 26.47
CA ASP A 400 52.25 13.24 27.35
C ASP A 400 52.82 14.44 26.57
N ASP A 401 53.48 15.37 27.28
CA ASP A 401 54.12 16.55 26.70
C ASP A 401 55.21 16.22 25.66
N GLN A 402 55.69 14.97 25.63
CA GLN A 402 56.68 14.47 24.65
C GLN A 402 56.03 13.72 23.47
N GLY A 403 54.69 13.69 23.41
CA GLY A 403 53.91 13.00 22.38
C GLY A 403 53.84 11.48 22.56
N MET A 404 54.36 10.94 23.66
CA MET A 404 54.32 9.50 23.93
C MET A 404 52.96 9.11 24.51
N VAL A 405 52.32 8.10 23.92
CA VAL A 405 51.05 7.56 24.44
C VAL A 405 51.29 6.97 25.83
N ARG A 406 50.51 7.42 26.83
CA ARG A 406 50.56 7.00 28.24
C ARG A 406 49.36 6.17 28.66
N GLY A 407 48.26 6.23 27.90
CA GLY A 407 47.04 5.48 28.15
C GLY A 407 45.99 5.78 27.10
N VAL A 408 44.75 5.39 27.37
CA VAL A 408 43.63 5.54 26.44
C VAL A 408 42.40 6.03 27.20
N VAL A 409 41.73 7.04 26.67
CA VAL A 409 40.37 7.42 27.08
C VAL A 409 39.40 6.59 26.26
N VAL A 410 38.45 5.96 26.95
CA VAL A 410 37.34 5.25 26.33
C VAL A 410 36.06 5.98 26.67
N VAL A 411 35.34 6.44 25.65
CA VAL A 411 33.99 7.00 25.78
C VAL A 411 33.00 5.97 25.26
N LYS A 412 31.99 5.65 26.07
CA LYS A 412 30.91 4.71 25.77
C LYS A 412 29.60 5.50 25.81
N LYS A 413 28.95 5.61 24.66
CA LYS A 413 27.67 6.30 24.49
C LYS A 413 26.56 5.30 24.21
N ASP A 414 25.45 5.42 24.91
CA ASP A 414 24.22 4.69 24.60
C ASP A 414 23.56 5.31 23.36
N MET A 415 23.13 4.46 22.43
CA MET A 415 22.51 4.89 21.18
C MET A 415 21.04 4.47 21.11
N SER A 416 20.47 3.99 22.22
CA SER A 416 19.06 3.56 22.31
C SER A 416 18.05 4.69 22.13
N ASP A 417 18.40 5.94 22.45
CA ASP A 417 17.48 7.08 22.34
C ASP A 417 17.35 7.66 20.91
N ILE A 418 18.13 7.14 19.96
CA ILE A 418 18.14 7.57 18.56
C ILE A 418 17.21 6.68 17.68
N GLU A 419 16.57 5.67 18.29
CA GLU A 419 15.50 4.85 17.69
C GLU A 419 14.11 5.34 18.12
#